data_AF-F6HXT3-F1
#
_entry.id   AF-F6HXT3-F1
#
_cell.length_a   1.000
_cell.length_b   1.000
_cell.length_c   1.000
_cell.angle_alpha   90.00
_cell.angle_beta   90.00
_cell.angle_gamma   90.00
#
_symmetry.space_group_name_H-M   'P 1'
#
loop_
_entity.id
_entity.type
_entity.pdbx_description
1 polymer ?
#
loop_
_entity_poly.entity_id
_entity_poly.type
_entity_poly.pdbx_seq_one_letter_code
_entity_poly.pdbx_strand_id
1 'polypeptide(L)'
;MHGFDKDGHPVCYNVYGEFHNKELYQKTFSDEEKRMKFLRWRIQFLEMSIRKLDFTPGGVNTIFQVNDLKNSPGPGKWELRQATKQALQLLQDNYPEFVAKQVFINVPWWYLAF
;
A
#
# COMPACT_ATOMS: atom_id res chain seq x y z
N MET A 1 -7.37 -7.94 -0.18
CA MET A 1 -7.82 -8.20 -1.56
C MET A 1 -9.32 -8.36 -1.55
N HIS A 2 -10.04 -7.56 -2.33
CA HIS A 2 -11.48 -7.66 -2.41
C HIS A 2 -11.96 -7.25 -3.80
N GLY A 3 -12.66 -8.16 -4.49
CA GLY A 3 -13.11 -7.94 -5.86
C GLY A 3 -11.99 -7.99 -6.91
N PHE A 4 -12.41 -7.77 -8.16
CA PHE A 4 -11.57 -7.80 -9.36
C PHE A 4 -11.86 -6.57 -10.22
N ASP A 5 -10.88 -6.10 -10.98
CA ASP A 5 -11.11 -5.09 -12.00
C ASP A 5 -11.74 -5.69 -13.27
N LYS A 6 -11.88 -4.89 -14.33
CA LYS A 6 -12.50 -5.32 -15.60
C LYS A 6 -11.69 -6.36 -16.36
N ASP A 7 -10.38 -6.40 -16.12
CA ASP A 7 -9.44 -7.30 -16.79
C ASP A 7 -9.12 -8.53 -15.91
N GLY A 8 -9.79 -8.66 -14.76
CA GLY A 8 -9.66 -9.80 -13.85
C GLY A 8 -8.58 -9.66 -12.78
N HIS A 9 -7.91 -8.51 -12.67
CA HIS A 9 -6.88 -8.28 -11.65
C HIS A 9 -7.50 -8.19 -10.24
N PRO A 10 -7.00 -8.94 -9.25
CA PRO A 10 -7.45 -8.78 -7.87
C PRO A 10 -7.17 -7.36 -7.36
N VAL A 11 -8.14 -6.78 -6.65
CA VAL A 11 -8.04 -5.40 -6.17
C VAL A 11 -7.52 -5.34 -4.72
N CYS A 12 -6.43 -4.59 -4.54
CA CYS A 12 -5.83 -4.27 -3.24
C CYS A 12 -6.19 -2.84 -2.82
N TYR A 13 -6.93 -2.71 -1.72
CA TYR A 13 -7.25 -1.41 -1.12
C TYR A 13 -6.25 -1.06 -0.02
N ASN A 14 -5.60 0.10 -0.15
CA ASN A 14 -4.75 0.70 0.88
C ASN A 14 -5.48 1.94 1.42
N VAL A 15 -6.09 1.82 2.60
CA VAL A 15 -6.89 2.90 3.22
C VAL A 15 -6.03 3.64 4.23
N TYR A 16 -5.51 4.81 3.84
CA TYR A 16 -4.58 5.58 4.67
C TYR A 16 -5.29 6.36 5.79
N GLY A 17 -6.61 6.57 5.68
CA GLY A 17 -7.42 7.22 6.69
C GLY A 17 -7.41 6.53 8.06
N GLU A 18 -7.17 5.22 8.10
CA GLU A 18 -7.07 4.44 9.35
C GLU A 18 -5.98 4.99 10.29
N PHE A 19 -4.91 5.55 9.72
CA PHE A 19 -3.80 6.15 10.48
C PHE A 19 -4.14 7.53 11.08
N HIS A 20 -5.37 8.00 10.91
CA HIS A 20 -5.91 9.08 11.73
C HIS A 20 -6.03 8.66 13.20
N ASN A 21 -6.34 7.39 13.46
CA ASN A 21 -6.38 6.84 14.82
C ASN A 21 -5.00 6.99 15.48
N LYS A 22 -4.94 7.73 16.59
CA LYS A 22 -3.70 8.07 17.29
C LYS A 22 -3.00 6.83 17.86
N GLU A 23 -3.76 5.90 18.41
CA GLU A 23 -3.22 4.67 19.00
C GLU A 23 -2.61 3.78 17.92
N LEU A 24 -3.33 3.58 16.80
CA LEU A 24 -2.82 2.83 15.66
C LEU A 24 -1.57 3.50 15.08
N TYR A 25 -1.61 4.82 14.87
CA TYR A 25 -0.46 5.56 14.36
C TYR A 25 0.78 5.38 15.22
N GLN A 26 0.65 5.54 16.55
CA GLN A 26 1.76 5.35 17.48
C GLN A 26 2.25 3.91 17.51
N LYS A 27 1.34 2.93 17.48
CA LYS A 27 1.69 1.50 17.44
C LYS A 27 2.41 1.11 16.15
N THR A 28 2.21 1.84 15.06
CA THR A 28 2.78 1.53 13.75
C THR A 28 4.04 2.34 13.42
N PHE A 29 4.12 3.62 13.81
CA PHE A 29 5.15 4.53 13.28
C PHE A 29 6.02 5.23 14.33
N SER A 30 5.78 5.06 15.65
CA SER A 30 6.46 5.86 16.68
C SER A 30 7.98 5.68 16.76
N ASP A 31 8.50 4.55 16.32
CA ASP A 31 9.91 4.19 16.37
C ASP A 31 10.28 3.29 15.19
N GLU A 32 11.58 3.05 15.01
CA GLU A 32 12.11 2.28 13.88
C GLU A 32 11.67 0.82 13.91
N GLU A 33 11.64 0.19 15.09
CA GLU A 33 11.23 -1.20 15.24
C GLU A 33 9.78 -1.40 14.78
N LYS A 34 8.86 -0.51 15.20
CA LYS A 34 7.46 -0.54 14.78
C LYS A 34 7.29 -0.29 13.29
N ARG A 35 8.05 0.65 12.71
CA ARG A 35 8.07 0.87 11.26
C ARG A 35 8.53 -0.38 10.52
N MET A 36 9.61 -1.01 10.97
CA MET A 36 10.10 -2.26 10.38
C MET A 36 9.10 -3.41 10.52
N LYS A 37 8.37 -3.48 11.64
CA LYS A 37 7.29 -4.46 11.83
C LYS A 37 6.13 -4.22 10.86
N PHE A 38 5.75 -2.97 10.62
CA PHE A 38 4.77 -2.62 9.60
C PHE A 38 5.23 -3.01 8.19
N LEU A 39 6.49 -2.75 7.85
CA LEU A 39 7.07 -3.16 6.56
C LEU A 39 7.03 -4.67 6.37
N ARG A 40 7.44 -5.45 7.38
CA ARG A 40 7.38 -6.92 7.35
C ARG A 40 5.96 -7.43 7.16
N TRP A 41 4.99 -6.85 7.88
CA TRP A 41 3.59 -7.19 7.71
C TRP A 41 3.10 -6.89 6.28
N ARG A 42 3.50 -5.73 5.72
CA ARG A 42 3.13 -5.35 4.35
C ARG A 42 3.69 -6.30 3.31
N ILE A 43 4.96 -6.71 3.46
CA ILE A 43 5.60 -7.70 2.60
C ILE A 43 4.88 -9.04 2.70
N GLN A 44 4.62 -9.52 3.92
CA GLN A 44 3.89 -10.77 4.13
C GLN A 44 2.52 -10.75 3.44
N PHE A 45 1.78 -9.64 3.57
CA PHE A 45 0.49 -9.47 2.91
C PHE A 45 0.62 -9.54 1.37
N LEU A 46 1.65 -8.90 0.81
CA LEU A 46 1.91 -8.94 -0.63
C LEU A 46 2.25 -10.35 -1.10
N GLU A 47 3.17 -11.03 -0.44
CA GLU A 47 3.57 -12.41 -0.73
C GLU A 47 2.37 -13.38 -0.71
N MET A 48 1.52 -13.27 0.33
CA MET A 48 0.29 -14.05 0.42
C MET A 48 -0.69 -13.73 -0.71
N SER A 49 -0.65 -12.52 -1.26
CA SER A 49 -1.49 -12.12 -2.39
C SER A 49 -0.93 -12.62 -3.71
N ILE A 50 0.39 -12.55 -3.89
CA ILE A 50 1.11 -13.06 -5.08
C ILE A 50 0.87 -14.56 -5.25
N ARG A 51 0.83 -15.32 -4.16
CA ARG A 51 0.51 -16.76 -4.18
C ARG A 51 -0.88 -17.09 -4.75
N LYS A 52 -1.77 -16.11 -4.87
CA LYS A 52 -3.14 -16.28 -5.42
C LYS A 52 -3.23 -15.90 -6.90
N LEU A 53 -2.14 -15.41 -7.48
CA LEU A 53 -2.07 -15.04 -8.88
C LEU A 53 -1.85 -16.27 -9.77
N ASP A 54 -2.24 -16.16 -11.03
CA ASP A 54 -2.07 -17.19 -12.04
C ASP A 54 -0.91 -16.83 -12.97
N PHE A 55 0.19 -17.59 -12.87
CA PHE A 55 1.39 -17.42 -13.67
C PHE A 55 1.43 -18.31 -14.92
N THR A 56 0.35 -19.00 -15.25
CA THR A 56 0.26 -19.72 -16.53
C THR A 56 0.18 -18.73 -17.71
N PRO A 57 0.52 -19.15 -18.94
CA PRO A 57 0.42 -18.27 -20.11
C PRO A 57 -1.01 -17.72 -20.28
N GLY A 58 -1.14 -16.39 -20.25
CA GLY A 58 -2.45 -15.71 -20.32
C GLY A 58 -3.19 -15.59 -18.97
N GLY A 59 -2.61 -16.12 -17.88
CA GLY A 59 -3.12 -15.95 -16.52
C GLY A 59 -2.94 -14.54 -15.99
N VAL A 60 -3.79 -14.16 -15.02
CA VAL A 60 -3.71 -12.86 -14.34
C VAL A 60 -2.64 -12.91 -13.25
N ASN A 61 -1.51 -12.24 -13.52
CA ASN A 61 -0.32 -12.25 -12.67
C ASN A 61 0.04 -10.88 -12.07
N THR A 62 -0.92 -9.96 -12.06
CA THR A 62 -0.72 -8.60 -11.53
C THR A 62 -1.90 -8.15 -10.67
N ILE A 63 -1.67 -7.11 -9.87
CA ILE A 63 -2.61 -6.59 -8.87
C ILE A 63 -3.05 -5.18 -9.26
N PHE A 64 -4.34 -4.89 -9.10
CA PHE A 64 -4.85 -3.52 -9.18
C PHE A 64 -4.81 -2.87 -7.79
N GLN A 65 -4.16 -1.71 -7.65
CA GLN A 65 -4.05 -1.01 -6.37
C GLN A 65 -4.94 0.22 -6.31
N VAL A 66 -5.76 0.30 -5.27
CA VAL A 66 -6.54 1.50 -4.90
C VAL A 66 -5.92 2.08 -3.62
N ASN A 67 -5.39 3.30 -3.72
CA ASN A 67 -4.93 4.06 -2.56
C ASN A 67 -5.99 5.10 -2.19
N ASP A 68 -6.68 4.88 -1.07
CA ASP A 68 -7.65 5.83 -0.54
C ASP A 68 -6.96 6.78 0.45
N LEU A 69 -6.92 8.06 0.09
CA LEU A 69 -6.31 9.12 0.89
C LEU A 69 -7.33 9.93 1.70
N LYS A 70 -8.60 9.52 1.74
CA LYS A 70 -9.62 10.12 2.59
C LYS A 70 -9.17 10.11 4.05
N ASN A 71 -9.20 11.28 4.69
CA ASN A 71 -8.75 11.48 6.08
C ASN A 71 -7.29 11.04 6.35
N SER A 72 -6.47 10.88 5.30
CA SER A 72 -5.05 10.55 5.47
C SER A 72 -4.36 11.59 6.35
N PRO A 73 -3.42 11.18 7.22
CA PRO A 73 -2.70 12.13 8.05
C PRO A 73 -2.01 13.23 7.23
N GLY A 74 -2.24 14.47 7.65
CA GLY A 74 -1.68 15.65 7.00
C GLY A 74 -0.15 15.76 7.09
N PRO A 75 0.44 16.80 6.49
CA PRO A 75 1.90 16.97 6.38
C PRO A 75 2.68 16.95 7.70
N GLY A 76 2.03 17.23 8.84
CA GLY A 76 2.66 17.16 10.17
C GLY A 76 2.96 15.74 10.67
N LYS A 77 2.46 14.68 10.01
CA LYS A 77 2.71 13.28 10.35
C LYS A 77 3.71 12.64 9.37
N TRP A 78 4.95 13.13 9.40
CA TRP A 78 6.00 12.79 8.43
C TRP A 78 6.50 11.34 8.53
N GLU A 79 6.32 10.67 9.67
CA GLU A 79 6.79 9.29 9.88
C GLU A 79 6.05 8.29 9.00
N LEU A 80 4.74 8.48 8.78
CA LEU A 80 3.96 7.70 7.82
C LEU A 80 4.54 7.84 6.41
N ARG A 81 4.95 9.05 6.01
CA ARG A 81 5.55 9.30 4.69
C ARG A 81 6.89 8.59 4.56
N GLN A 82 7.74 8.65 5.59
CA GLN A 82 9.02 7.93 5.61
C GLN A 82 8.83 6.42 5.49
N ALA A 83 7.95 5.85 6.32
CA ALA A 83 7.66 4.42 6.30
C ALA A 83 7.09 4.00 4.94
N THR A 84 6.19 4.79 4.36
CA THR A 84 5.61 4.51 3.04
C THR A 84 6.64 4.62 1.92
N LYS A 85 7.56 5.59 1.99
CA LYS A 85 8.65 5.73 1.00
C LYS A 85 9.63 4.55 1.06
N GLN A 86 10.03 4.13 2.26
CA GLN A 86 10.87 2.94 2.43
C GLN A 86 10.15 1.67 1.95
N ALA A 87 8.86 1.53 2.27
CA ALA A 87 8.04 0.43 1.77
C ALA A 87 8.02 0.43 0.23
N LEU A 88 7.74 1.59 -0.37
CA LEU A 88 7.64 1.73 -1.82
C LEU A 88 8.97 1.36 -2.50
N GLN A 89 10.10 1.84 -2.00
CA GLN A 89 11.41 1.51 -2.55
C GLN A 89 11.67 0.01 -2.50
N LEU A 90 11.45 -0.62 -1.34
CA LEU A 90 11.62 -2.06 -1.19
C LEU A 90 10.72 -2.84 -2.14
N LEU A 91 9.46 -2.41 -2.28
CA LEU A 91 8.52 -3.03 -3.21
C LEU A 91 8.97 -2.89 -4.67
N GLN A 92 9.49 -1.72 -5.07
CA GLN A 92 10.02 -1.51 -6.42
C GLN A 92 11.25 -2.37 -6.70
N ASP A 93 12.17 -2.49 -5.73
CA ASP A 93 13.42 -3.22 -5.90
C ASP A 93 13.24 -4.74 -5.93
N ASN A 94 12.24 -5.27 -5.20
CA ASN A 94 12.08 -6.72 -4.99
C ASN A 94 10.85 -7.34 -5.66
N TYR A 95 9.84 -6.53 -6.00
CA TYR A 95 8.57 -6.99 -6.58
C TYR A 95 8.23 -6.21 -7.86
N PRO A 96 9.10 -6.25 -8.89
CA PRO A 96 8.82 -5.60 -10.16
C PRO A 96 7.62 -6.27 -10.86
N GLU A 97 6.91 -5.51 -11.69
CA GLU A 97 5.84 -5.99 -12.57
C GLU A 97 4.61 -6.65 -11.91
N PHE A 98 4.44 -6.58 -10.59
CA PHE A 98 3.25 -7.13 -9.91
C PHE A 98 2.05 -6.18 -9.85
N VAL A 99 2.13 -4.97 -10.41
CA VAL A 99 1.06 -3.95 -10.35
C VAL A 99 0.56 -3.62 -11.75
N ALA A 100 -0.69 -3.98 -12.05
CA ALA A 100 -1.32 -3.65 -13.33
C ALA A 100 -1.62 -2.15 -13.45
N LYS A 101 -2.18 -1.60 -12.38
CA LYS A 101 -2.57 -0.19 -12.29
C LYS A 101 -2.62 0.22 -10.83
N GLN A 102 -2.25 1.47 -10.58
CA GLN A 102 -2.39 2.10 -9.29
C GLN A 102 -3.23 3.37 -9.44
N VAL A 103 -4.29 3.49 -8.65
CA VAL A 103 -5.16 4.67 -8.63
C VAL A 103 -5.17 5.29 -7.23
N PHE A 104 -5.21 6.61 -7.19
CA PHE A 104 -5.33 7.38 -5.96
C PHE A 104 -6.70 8.06 -5.94
N ILE A 105 -7.46 7.84 -4.87
CA ILE A 105 -8.80 8.40 -4.71
C ILE A 105 -8.88 9.24 -3.44
N ASN A 106 -9.83 10.18 -3.40
CA ASN A 106 -10.02 11.11 -2.29
C ASN A 106 -8.73 11.86 -1.91
N VAL A 107 -7.95 12.22 -2.93
CA VAL A 107 -6.62 12.84 -2.76
C VAL A 107 -6.77 14.25 -2.20
N PRO A 108 -6.19 14.56 -1.03
CA PRO A 108 -6.25 15.92 -0.50
C PRO A 108 -5.36 16.86 -1.30
N TRP A 109 -5.76 18.14 -1.42
CA TRP A 109 -5.05 19.13 -2.24
C TRP A 109 -3.57 19.28 -1.89
N TRP A 110 -3.21 19.12 -0.62
CA TRP A 110 -1.82 19.21 -0.15
C TRP A 110 -0.95 18.02 -0.56
N TYR A 111 -1.53 16.91 -1.04
CA TYR A 111 -0.77 15.72 -1.46
C TYR A 111 0.12 16.02 -2.67
N LEU A 112 -0.36 16.88 -3.58
CA LEU A 112 0.37 17.27 -4.80
C LEU A 112 1.53 18.25 -4.54
N ALA A 113 1.58 18.85 -3.35
CA ALA A 113 2.64 19.78 -2.97
C ALA A 113 3.94 19.07 -2.53
N PHE A 114 3.95 17.73 -2.57
CA PHE A 114 5.04 16.86 -2.14
C PHE A 114 5.20 15.69 -3.13
#